data_AF-A0A9E1X7I3-F1
#
_entry.id   AF-A0A9E1X7I3-F1
#
_cell.length_a   1.000
_cell.length_b   1.000
_cell.length_c   1.000
_cell.angle_alpha   90.00
_cell.angle_beta   90.00
_cell.angle_gamma   90.00
#
_symmetry.space_group_name_H-M   'P 1'
#
loop_
_entity.id
_entity.type
_entity.pdbx_description
1 polymer ?
#
loop_
_entity_poly.entity_id
_entity_poly.type
_entity_poly.pdbx_seq_one_letter_code
_entity_poly.pdbx_strand_id
1 'polypeptide(L)'
;MSLLFSLVTLIFLSACGASTTTVIAPLKFEADNYQPLRMNARRMEIIENWQMPVEAPYIGYLANPAPSNVVIDWASRILLPAGASGELVLDISRASLTRTKLARSAGLNSLITDEQDSKIEAQLEARLIWLQPVGGFQGMIELSARHSVTIPESSSANDLNIAIQETLLATVNLLDKQAREEIAKIPNITVP
;
A
#
# COMPACT_ATOMS: atom_id res chain seq x y z
N MET A 1 1.08 5.56 85.00
CA MET A 1 -0.16 4.88 84.54
C MET A 1 -0.56 5.51 83.22
N SER A 2 -0.89 4.69 82.22
CA SER A 2 -1.25 5.03 80.82
C SER A 2 -0.08 5.31 79.87
N LEU A 3 0.29 4.40 78.95
CA LEU A 3 -0.39 3.79 77.78
C LEU A 3 0.12 4.51 76.50
N LEU A 4 1.06 3.93 75.73
CA LEU A 4 0.81 3.06 74.56
C LEU A 4 -0.14 3.72 73.54
N PHE A 5 0.36 4.17 72.38
CA PHE A 5 0.03 3.54 71.08
C PHE A 5 0.73 4.24 69.90
N SER A 6 1.31 3.40 69.06
CA SER A 6 1.89 3.63 67.75
C SER A 6 0.82 4.01 66.71
N LEU A 7 1.14 4.88 65.73
CA LEU A 7 0.64 4.70 64.36
C LEU A 7 1.48 5.46 63.31
N VAL A 8 2.57 4.82 62.88
CA VAL A 8 3.21 5.10 61.59
C VAL A 8 2.25 4.62 60.50
N THR A 9 1.62 5.55 59.78
CA THR A 9 0.74 5.21 58.65
C THR A 9 1.53 5.36 57.36
N LEU A 10 2.19 4.28 56.93
CA LEU A 10 2.81 4.17 55.61
C LEU A 10 1.71 3.93 54.56
N ILE A 11 1.44 4.92 53.73
CA ILE A 11 0.55 4.78 52.57
C ILE A 11 1.40 4.22 51.42
N PHE A 12 1.35 2.90 51.22
CA PHE A 12 1.83 2.26 50.00
C PHE A 12 0.76 2.38 48.92
N LEU A 13 0.83 3.41 48.08
CA LEU A 13 0.13 3.39 46.81
C LEU A 13 0.86 2.42 45.87
N SER A 14 0.34 1.20 45.75
CA SER A 14 0.71 0.32 44.64
C SER A 14 0.10 0.90 43.36
N ALA A 15 0.91 1.63 42.61
CA ALA A 15 0.61 1.99 41.23
C ALA A 15 0.53 0.69 40.42
N CYS A 16 -0.69 0.32 40.04
CA CYS A 16 -0.91 -0.77 39.09
C CYS A 16 -0.30 -0.33 37.75
N GLY A 17 0.86 -0.88 37.41
CA GLY A 17 1.49 -0.70 36.12
C GLY A 17 0.63 -1.34 35.05
N ALA A 18 -0.35 -0.61 34.54
CA ALA A 18 -1.07 -0.99 33.34
C ALA A 18 -0.06 -0.96 32.18
N SER A 19 0.44 -2.14 31.79
CA SER A 19 1.21 -2.30 30.57
C SER A 19 0.30 -1.94 29.40
N THR A 20 0.40 -0.72 28.89
CA THR A 20 -0.25 -0.33 27.64
C THR A 20 0.37 -1.16 26.53
N THR A 21 -0.34 -2.17 26.05
CA THR A 21 0.00 -2.86 24.80
C THR A 21 -0.12 -1.84 23.68
N THR A 22 1.02 -1.33 23.20
CA THR A 22 1.08 -0.40 22.07
C THR A 22 0.60 -1.14 20.82
N VAL A 23 -0.63 -0.87 20.39
CA VAL A 23 -1.13 -1.34 19.10
C VAL A 23 -0.39 -0.58 18.00
N ILE A 24 0.42 -1.28 17.21
CA ILE A 24 1.11 -0.69 16.07
C ILE A 24 0.07 -0.43 14.99
N ALA A 25 -0.09 0.84 14.62
CA ALA A 25 -1.00 1.25 13.56
C ALA A 25 -0.44 0.87 12.18
N PRO A 26 -1.27 0.41 11.24
CA PRO A 26 -0.81 0.11 9.90
C PRO A 26 -0.37 1.38 9.17
N LEU A 27 0.68 1.24 8.35
CA LEU A 27 1.20 2.32 7.52
C LEU A 27 0.13 2.81 6.53
N LYS A 28 0.16 4.09 6.23
CA LYS A 28 -0.75 4.74 5.27
C LYS A 28 0.02 5.24 4.07
N PHE A 29 -0.67 5.25 2.93
CA PHE A 29 -0.14 5.88 1.73
C PHE A 29 -0.21 7.38 1.91
N GLU A 30 0.96 8.02 1.91
CA GLU A 30 1.11 9.47 2.02
C GLU A 30 1.74 9.96 0.73
N ALA A 31 0.91 10.50 -0.16
CA ALA A 31 1.34 10.95 -1.47
C ALA A 31 2.32 12.13 -1.42
N ASP A 32 2.37 12.87 -0.31
CA ASP A 32 3.30 13.98 -0.10
C ASP A 32 4.76 13.50 -0.02
N ASN A 33 5.01 12.20 0.13
CA ASN A 33 6.34 11.61 0.11
C ASN A 33 6.96 11.51 -1.30
N TYR A 34 6.22 11.83 -2.34
CA TYR A 34 6.65 11.68 -3.72
C TYR A 34 6.73 13.05 -4.42
N GLN A 35 7.77 13.23 -5.24
CA GLN A 35 7.91 14.46 -6.02
C GLN A 35 6.95 14.45 -7.22
N PRO A 36 6.11 15.48 -7.38
CA PRO A 36 5.22 15.57 -8.53
C PRO A 36 5.98 15.69 -9.86
N LEU A 37 5.46 15.05 -10.90
CA LEU A 37 5.90 15.15 -12.28
C LEU A 37 4.95 16.08 -13.03
N ARG A 38 5.51 17.16 -13.57
CA ARG A 38 4.78 18.10 -14.43
C ARG A 38 4.67 17.48 -15.82
N MET A 39 3.53 16.89 -16.12
CA MET A 39 3.25 16.22 -17.39
C MET A 39 2.87 17.25 -18.45
N ASN A 40 3.39 17.08 -19.67
CA ASN A 40 3.08 17.91 -20.84
C ASN A 40 1.70 17.56 -21.42
N ALA A 41 0.67 17.63 -20.59
CA ALA A 41 -0.72 17.43 -20.95
C ALA A 41 -1.56 18.51 -20.25
N ARG A 42 -2.67 18.92 -20.87
CA ARG A 42 -3.57 19.93 -20.29
C ARG A 42 -4.53 19.35 -19.23
N ARG A 43 -4.77 18.04 -19.31
CA ARG A 43 -5.66 17.30 -18.41
C ARG A 43 -5.20 15.86 -18.31
N MET A 44 -5.59 15.22 -17.23
CA MET A 44 -5.51 13.78 -17.06
C MET A 44 -6.91 13.20 -16.92
N GLU A 45 -7.13 12.05 -17.53
CA GLU A 45 -8.28 11.19 -17.32
C GLU A 45 -7.80 9.89 -16.67
N ILE A 46 -8.51 9.42 -15.65
CA ILE A 46 -8.25 8.13 -15.02
C ILE A 46 -9.45 7.24 -15.31
N ILE A 47 -9.19 6.09 -15.93
CA ILE A 47 -10.18 5.09 -16.29
C ILE A 47 -9.96 3.88 -15.38
N GLU A 48 -10.96 3.54 -14.58
CA GLU A 48 -10.96 2.33 -13.75
C GLU A 48 -12.00 1.35 -14.28
N ASN A 49 -11.57 0.42 -15.12
CA ASN A 49 -12.42 -0.67 -15.62
C ASN A 49 -12.31 -1.93 -14.75
N TRP A 50 -11.31 -1.99 -13.87
CA TRP A 50 -11.10 -3.13 -12.98
C TRP A 50 -12.13 -3.16 -11.86
N GLN A 51 -12.86 -4.27 -11.75
CA GLN A 51 -13.73 -4.56 -10.61
C GLN A 51 -13.16 -5.73 -9.83
N MET A 52 -12.78 -5.50 -8.57
CA MET A 52 -12.22 -6.56 -7.75
C MET A 52 -13.32 -7.57 -7.35
N PRO A 53 -13.12 -8.87 -7.60
CA PRO A 53 -14.03 -9.90 -7.09
C PRO A 53 -14.04 -9.92 -5.56
N VAL A 54 -15.21 -10.14 -4.95
CA VAL A 54 -15.37 -10.25 -3.49
C VAL A 54 -15.39 -11.73 -3.08
N GLU A 55 -14.42 -12.48 -3.57
CA GLU A 55 -14.27 -13.92 -3.33
C GLU A 55 -12.81 -14.31 -3.21
N ALA A 56 -12.53 -15.46 -2.61
CA ALA A 56 -11.17 -15.97 -2.53
C ALA A 56 -10.56 -16.14 -3.94
N PRO A 57 -9.27 -15.82 -4.15
CA PRO A 57 -8.28 -15.42 -3.15
C PRO A 57 -8.23 -13.91 -2.88
N TYR A 58 -9.14 -13.11 -3.45
CA TYR A 58 -9.11 -11.65 -3.35
C TYR A 58 -9.54 -11.17 -1.97
N ILE A 59 -8.73 -10.27 -1.40
CA ILE A 59 -8.93 -9.70 -0.07
C ILE A 59 -8.83 -8.17 -0.06
N GLY A 60 -8.81 -7.51 -1.21
CA GLY A 60 -8.63 -6.06 -1.28
C GLY A 60 -9.80 -5.25 -0.69
N TYR A 61 -10.96 -5.87 -0.45
CA TYR A 61 -12.05 -5.26 0.33
C TYR A 61 -11.70 -5.06 1.81
N LEU A 62 -10.64 -5.70 2.31
CA LEU A 62 -10.11 -5.47 3.66
C LEU A 62 -9.15 -4.28 3.74
N ALA A 63 -8.63 -3.82 2.60
CA ALA A 63 -7.69 -2.71 2.56
C ALA A 63 -8.42 -1.37 2.69
N ASN A 64 -7.79 -0.41 3.37
CA ASN A 64 -8.29 0.95 3.47
C ASN A 64 -7.12 1.96 3.36
N PRO A 65 -7.00 2.71 2.24
CA PRO A 65 -7.92 2.73 1.10
C PRO A 65 -7.85 1.45 0.23
N ALA A 66 -8.87 1.23 -0.59
CA ALA A 66 -8.91 0.11 -1.54
C ALA A 66 -7.74 0.19 -2.55
N PRO A 67 -7.26 -0.94 -3.11
CA PRO A 67 -6.07 -0.93 -3.98
C PRO A 67 -6.19 -0.01 -5.20
N SER A 68 -7.35 0.07 -5.83
CA SER A 68 -7.57 1.02 -6.95
C SER A 68 -7.43 2.47 -6.51
N ASN A 69 -7.99 2.82 -5.34
CA ASN A 69 -7.91 4.18 -4.80
C ASN A 69 -6.47 4.58 -4.52
N VAL A 70 -5.60 3.65 -4.08
CA VAL A 70 -4.16 3.93 -3.93
C VAL A 70 -3.53 4.36 -5.25
N VAL A 71 -3.86 3.69 -6.36
CA VAL A 71 -3.34 4.04 -7.69
C VAL A 71 -3.92 5.38 -8.17
N ILE A 72 -5.22 5.60 -7.96
CA ILE A 72 -5.89 6.86 -8.32
C ILE A 72 -5.28 8.04 -7.55
N ASP A 73 -5.08 7.89 -6.25
CA ASP A 73 -4.49 8.92 -5.38
C ASP A 73 -3.03 9.21 -5.77
N TRP A 74 -2.25 8.16 -6.04
CA TRP A 74 -0.89 8.30 -6.58
C TRP A 74 -0.91 9.08 -7.90
N ALA A 75 -1.69 8.64 -8.89
CA ALA A 75 -1.71 9.27 -10.20
C ALA A 75 -2.13 10.75 -10.13
N SER A 76 -3.18 11.04 -9.35
CA SER A 76 -3.75 12.39 -9.20
C SER A 76 -2.78 13.39 -8.59
N ARG A 77 -1.82 12.92 -7.78
CA ARG A 77 -0.87 13.78 -7.07
C ARG A 77 0.50 13.80 -7.72
N ILE A 78 0.89 12.71 -8.38
CA ILE A 78 2.22 12.57 -8.96
C ILE A 78 2.23 12.94 -10.44
N LEU A 79 1.19 12.63 -11.21
CA LEU A 79 1.12 12.91 -12.64
C LEU A 79 0.34 14.21 -12.89
N LEU A 80 0.97 15.36 -12.62
CA LEU A 80 0.30 16.66 -12.68
C LEU A 80 0.22 17.19 -14.12
N PRO A 81 -0.97 17.41 -14.69
CA PRO A 81 -1.10 18.05 -15.99
C PRO A 81 -0.66 19.51 -15.91
N ALA A 82 0.39 19.87 -16.66
CA ALA A 82 0.98 21.21 -16.67
C ALA A 82 1.21 21.76 -18.10
N GLY A 83 0.83 21.01 -19.12
CA GLY A 83 0.95 21.40 -20.52
C GLY A 83 -0.20 22.29 -21.00
N ALA A 84 0.04 23.10 -22.04
CA ALA A 84 -1.00 23.92 -22.67
C ALA A 84 -1.96 23.10 -23.56
N SER A 85 -1.52 21.95 -24.04
CA SER A 85 -2.27 21.03 -24.90
C SER A 85 -2.04 19.58 -24.50
N GLY A 86 -2.75 18.67 -25.15
CA GLY A 86 -2.55 17.23 -24.96
C GLY A 86 -3.39 16.63 -23.86
N GLU A 87 -3.31 15.32 -23.74
CA GLU A 87 -4.12 14.50 -22.85
C GLU A 87 -3.28 13.36 -22.29
N LEU A 88 -3.45 13.10 -20.99
CA LEU A 88 -2.89 11.97 -20.30
C LEU A 88 -4.03 11.06 -19.87
N VAL A 89 -3.96 9.77 -20.20
CA VAL A 89 -4.96 8.79 -19.79
C VAL A 89 -4.26 7.71 -19.00
N LEU A 90 -4.71 7.47 -17.77
CA LEU A 90 -4.30 6.31 -16.98
C LEU A 90 -5.44 5.29 -16.97
N ASP A 91 -5.25 4.17 -17.66
CA ASP A 91 -6.20 3.05 -17.68
C ASP A 91 -5.75 1.97 -16.70
N ILE A 92 -6.47 1.83 -15.58
CA ILE A 92 -6.17 0.88 -14.52
C ILE A 92 -6.81 -0.47 -14.90
N SER A 93 -5.97 -1.40 -15.38
CA SER A 93 -6.40 -2.73 -15.78
C SER A 93 -6.43 -3.74 -14.64
N ARG A 94 -5.66 -3.51 -13.57
CA ARG A 94 -5.66 -4.33 -12.37
C ARG A 94 -5.22 -3.56 -11.15
N ALA A 95 -5.99 -3.65 -10.08
CA ALA A 95 -5.54 -3.29 -8.74
C ALA A 95 -6.04 -4.36 -7.78
N SER A 96 -5.24 -5.41 -7.55
CA SER A 96 -5.66 -6.58 -6.80
C SER A 96 -4.79 -6.83 -5.58
N LEU A 97 -5.42 -7.36 -4.54
CA LEU A 97 -4.77 -7.88 -3.35
C LEU A 97 -5.31 -9.29 -3.10
N THR A 98 -4.41 -10.25 -2.94
CA THR A 98 -4.76 -11.66 -2.77
C THR A 98 -4.12 -12.26 -1.53
N ARG A 99 -4.79 -13.26 -0.94
CA ARG A 99 -4.26 -14.10 0.12
C ARG A 99 -4.35 -15.56 -0.33
N THR A 100 -3.20 -16.21 -0.45
CA THR A 100 -3.11 -17.62 -0.82
C THR A 100 -2.43 -18.42 0.28
N LYS A 101 -2.98 -19.57 0.65
CA LYS A 101 -2.30 -20.49 1.57
C LYS A 101 -1.04 -21.07 0.94
N LEU A 102 0.00 -21.21 1.76
CA LEU A 102 1.26 -21.84 1.41
C LEU A 102 1.21 -23.34 1.76
N ALA A 103 1.99 -24.14 1.04
CA ALA A 103 2.11 -25.56 1.35
C ALA A 103 2.92 -25.76 2.63
N ARG A 104 2.41 -26.57 3.57
CA ARG A 104 3.08 -26.86 4.84
C ARG A 104 4.20 -27.88 4.72
N SER A 105 5.14 -27.83 5.66
CA SER A 105 6.12 -28.90 5.85
C SER A 105 5.44 -30.15 6.42
N ALA A 106 5.69 -31.32 5.83
CA ALA A 106 5.11 -32.60 6.28
C ALA A 106 5.87 -33.29 7.44
N GLY A 107 6.80 -32.60 8.12
CA GLY A 107 7.67 -33.18 9.15
C GLY A 107 7.18 -32.98 10.58
N LEU A 108 7.57 -33.85 11.51
CA LEU A 108 7.21 -33.75 12.94
C LEU A 108 7.57 -32.39 13.59
N ASN A 109 8.57 -31.69 13.05
CA ASN A 109 8.96 -30.35 13.50
C ASN A 109 7.89 -29.28 13.20
N SER A 110 6.99 -29.49 12.23
CA SER A 110 5.89 -28.56 11.92
C SER A 110 4.83 -28.51 13.03
N LEU A 111 4.78 -29.53 13.89
CA LEU A 111 3.86 -29.57 15.05
C LEU A 111 4.32 -28.69 16.22
N ILE A 112 5.57 -28.19 16.18
CA ILE A 112 6.20 -27.42 17.26
C ILE A 112 6.62 -26.02 16.78
N THR A 113 6.74 -25.81 15.45
CA THR A 113 7.26 -24.57 14.86
C THR A 113 6.13 -23.76 14.22
N ASP A 114 6.12 -22.44 14.41
CA ASP A 114 5.21 -21.53 13.72
C ASP A 114 5.66 -21.34 12.26
N GLU A 115 4.93 -21.94 11.32
CA GLU A 115 5.26 -21.93 9.90
C GLU A 115 4.57 -20.76 9.17
N GLN A 116 5.10 -20.40 7.99
CA GLN A 116 4.43 -19.46 7.10
C GLN A 116 3.16 -20.10 6.52
N ASP A 117 2.00 -19.53 6.83
CA ASP A 117 0.70 -20.07 6.44
C ASP A 117 0.19 -19.46 5.15
N SER A 118 0.36 -18.15 4.99
CA SER A 118 -0.34 -17.38 3.97
C SER A 118 0.62 -16.41 3.30
N LYS A 119 0.51 -16.29 1.97
CA LYS A 119 1.13 -15.22 1.18
C LYS A 119 0.10 -14.15 0.87
N ILE A 120 0.40 -12.91 1.21
CA ILE A 120 -0.33 -11.72 0.79
C ILE A 120 0.41 -11.16 -0.42
N GLU A 121 -0.30 -10.94 -1.52
CA GLU A 121 0.29 -10.41 -2.75
C GLU A 121 -0.58 -9.28 -3.30
N ALA A 122 0.04 -8.14 -3.56
CA ALA A 122 -0.57 -7.04 -4.30
C ALA A 122 0.00 -6.99 -5.73
N GLN A 123 -0.88 -6.68 -6.67
CA GLN A 123 -0.54 -6.50 -8.07
C GLN A 123 -1.28 -5.29 -8.61
N LEU A 124 -0.52 -4.34 -9.15
CA LEU A 124 -1.02 -3.10 -9.75
C LEU A 124 -0.58 -3.07 -11.21
N GLU A 125 -1.52 -2.95 -12.13
CA GLU A 125 -1.27 -2.84 -13.57
C GLU A 125 -2.11 -1.69 -14.13
N ALA A 126 -1.45 -0.85 -14.92
CA ALA A 126 -2.09 0.26 -15.58
C ALA A 126 -1.35 0.62 -16.87
N ARG A 127 -2.06 1.23 -17.80
CA ARG A 127 -1.49 1.79 -19.01
C ARG A 127 -1.57 3.32 -18.94
N LEU A 128 -0.43 3.97 -19.10
CA LEU A 128 -0.35 5.43 -19.21
C LEU A 128 -0.21 5.81 -20.69
N ILE A 129 -1.19 6.53 -21.21
CA ILE A 129 -1.24 7.00 -22.60
C ILE A 129 -1.09 8.52 -22.59
N TRP A 130 -0.13 9.03 -23.33
CA TRP A 130 0.06 10.46 -23.54
C TRP A 130 -0.15 10.79 -25.01
N LEU A 131 -1.04 11.75 -25.28
CA LEU A 131 -1.37 12.20 -26.62
C LEU A 131 -1.17 13.71 -26.70
N GLN A 132 -0.31 14.16 -27.62
CA GLN A 132 -0.02 15.56 -27.84
C GLN A 132 -0.35 15.98 -29.27
N PRO A 133 -1.48 16.67 -29.50
CA PRO A 133 -1.86 17.14 -30.84
C PRO A 133 -0.84 18.12 -31.44
N VAL A 134 -0.24 18.95 -30.60
CA VAL A 134 0.75 19.96 -31.03
C VAL A 134 2.12 19.32 -31.11
N GLY A 135 2.66 19.18 -32.32
CA GLY A 135 3.94 18.50 -32.56
C GLY A 135 3.82 16.99 -32.79
N GLY A 136 2.61 16.42 -32.67
CA GLY A 136 2.31 15.04 -33.06
C GLY A 136 2.99 13.97 -32.20
N PHE A 137 3.32 14.29 -30.95
CA PHE A 137 3.93 13.33 -30.03
C PHE A 137 2.87 12.42 -29.41
N GLN A 138 3.24 11.16 -29.20
CA GLN A 138 2.45 10.20 -28.45
C GLN A 138 3.37 9.26 -27.67
N GLY A 139 2.92 8.81 -26.52
CA GLY A 139 3.62 7.87 -25.67
C GLY A 139 2.64 6.87 -25.07
N MET A 140 3.08 5.63 -24.92
CA MET A 140 2.35 4.60 -24.21
C MET A 140 3.32 3.87 -23.30
N ILE A 141 2.98 3.79 -22.03
CA ILE A 141 3.77 3.13 -20.99
C ILE A 141 2.88 2.08 -20.33
N GLU A 142 3.38 0.84 -20.29
CA GLU A 142 2.76 -0.23 -19.52
C GLU A 142 3.42 -0.26 -18.13
N LEU A 143 2.60 -0.09 -17.09
CA LEU A 143 3.01 -0.14 -15.70
C LEU A 143 2.55 -1.47 -15.10
N SER A 144 3.46 -2.16 -14.41
CA SER A 144 3.19 -3.42 -13.72
C SER A 144 4.09 -3.54 -12.51
N ALA A 145 3.48 -3.53 -11.33
CA ALA A 145 4.17 -3.73 -10.06
C ALA A 145 3.51 -4.87 -9.29
N ARG A 146 4.36 -5.70 -8.66
CA ARG A 146 3.93 -6.78 -7.77
C ARG A 146 4.83 -6.82 -6.56
N HIS A 147 4.23 -6.99 -5.38
CA HIS A 147 4.94 -7.29 -4.15
C HIS A 147 4.17 -8.33 -3.35
N SER A 148 4.88 -9.11 -2.55
CA SER A 148 4.26 -10.08 -1.66
C SER A 148 5.02 -10.22 -0.36
N VAL A 149 4.28 -10.43 0.72
CA VAL A 149 4.80 -10.81 2.03
C VAL A 149 4.15 -12.11 2.49
N THR A 150 4.79 -12.81 3.41
CA THR A 150 4.23 -14.01 4.02
C THR A 150 3.91 -13.74 5.48
N ILE A 151 2.83 -14.35 5.98
CA ILE A 151 2.42 -14.26 7.38
C ILE A 151 2.35 -15.67 8.00
N PRO A 152 2.82 -15.83 9.25
CA PRO A 152 2.79 -17.12 9.95
C PRO A 152 1.40 -17.53 10.43
N GLU A 153 1.26 -18.79 10.87
CA GLU A 153 0.01 -19.33 11.42
C GLU A 153 -0.47 -18.56 12.65
N SER A 154 0.46 -18.10 13.50
CA SER A 154 0.14 -17.34 14.72
C SER A 154 -0.34 -15.90 14.48
N SER A 155 -0.38 -15.44 13.23
CA SER A 155 -0.71 -14.05 12.89
C SER A 155 -2.10 -13.63 13.37
N SER A 156 -2.16 -12.49 14.06
CA SER A 156 -3.40 -11.85 14.46
C SER A 156 -4.10 -11.15 13.29
N ALA A 157 -5.34 -10.71 13.53
CA ALA A 157 -6.05 -9.85 12.57
C ALA A 157 -5.32 -8.51 12.34
N ASN A 158 -4.60 -7.99 13.35
CA ASN A 158 -3.80 -6.78 13.21
C ASN A 158 -2.58 -7.02 12.31
N ASP A 159 -1.91 -8.17 12.45
CA ASP A 159 -0.76 -8.54 11.63
C ASP A 159 -1.16 -8.70 10.16
N LEU A 160 -2.36 -9.25 9.90
CA LEU A 160 -2.92 -9.27 8.56
C LEU A 160 -3.11 -7.85 8.00
N ASN A 161 -3.70 -6.94 8.78
CA ASN A 161 -3.90 -5.56 8.32
C ASN A 161 -2.57 -4.84 8.05
N ILE A 162 -1.55 -5.06 8.90
CA ILE A 162 -0.21 -4.54 8.67
C ILE A 162 0.38 -5.11 7.38
N ALA A 163 0.33 -6.43 7.19
CA ALA A 163 0.83 -7.10 5.99
C ALA A 163 0.15 -6.60 4.71
N ILE A 164 -1.18 -6.40 4.75
CA ILE A 164 -1.95 -5.83 3.64
C ILE A 164 -1.41 -4.45 3.27
N GLN A 165 -1.28 -3.56 4.26
CA GLN A 165 -0.88 -2.18 4.02
C GLN A 165 0.58 -2.08 3.60
N GLU A 166 1.48 -2.82 4.23
CA GLU A 166 2.87 -2.92 3.83
C GLU A 166 3.01 -3.40 2.39
N THR A 167 2.28 -4.45 2.02
CA THR A 167 2.33 -5.01 0.65
C THR A 167 1.83 -4.01 -0.38
N LEU A 168 0.73 -3.29 -0.10
CA LEU A 168 0.21 -2.27 -1.00
C LEU A 168 1.19 -1.10 -1.15
N LEU A 169 1.77 -0.63 -0.05
CA LEU A 169 2.75 0.47 -0.07
C LEU A 169 4.02 0.12 -0.83
N ALA A 170 4.56 -1.07 -0.58
CA ALA A 170 5.71 -1.56 -1.33
C ALA A 170 5.38 -1.65 -2.83
N THR A 171 4.17 -2.09 -3.19
CA THR A 171 3.76 -2.23 -4.60
C THR A 171 3.59 -0.87 -5.29
N VAL A 172 2.94 0.12 -4.66
CA VAL A 172 2.82 1.46 -5.26
C VAL A 172 4.16 2.18 -5.35
N ASN A 173 5.09 1.93 -4.41
CA ASN A 173 6.48 2.41 -4.53
C ASN A 173 7.20 1.84 -5.75
N LEU A 174 7.02 0.55 -6.02
CA LEU A 174 7.57 -0.09 -7.23
C LEU A 174 6.92 0.47 -8.50
N LEU A 175 5.60 0.72 -8.47
CA LEU A 175 4.86 1.34 -9.57
C LEU A 175 5.39 2.75 -9.88
N ASP A 176 5.53 3.60 -8.84
CA ASP A 176 6.06 4.97 -8.98
C ASP A 176 7.47 4.98 -9.58
N LYS A 177 8.34 4.09 -9.07
CA LYS A 177 9.69 3.93 -9.58
C LYS A 177 9.69 3.57 -11.07
N GLN A 178 8.92 2.54 -11.44
CA GLN A 178 8.81 2.13 -12.84
C GLN A 178 8.25 3.26 -13.71
N ALA A 179 7.20 3.95 -13.25
CA ALA A 179 6.60 5.06 -13.98
C ALA A 179 7.63 6.17 -14.26
N ARG A 180 8.43 6.57 -13.27
CA ARG A 180 9.49 7.56 -13.45
C ARG A 180 10.55 7.11 -14.46
N GLU A 181 10.98 5.85 -14.35
CA GLU A 181 11.97 5.28 -15.26
C GLU A 181 11.47 5.26 -16.71
N GLU A 182 10.21 4.88 -16.94
CA GLU A 182 9.64 4.85 -18.29
C GLU A 182 9.31 6.24 -18.83
N ILE A 183 8.76 7.14 -18.00
CA ILE A 183 8.48 8.53 -18.36
C ILE A 183 9.77 9.23 -18.79
N ALA A 184 10.88 9.01 -18.10
CA ALA A 184 12.18 9.61 -18.44
C ALA A 184 12.71 9.20 -19.83
N LYS A 185 12.23 8.08 -20.39
CA LYS A 185 12.61 7.61 -21.73
C LYS A 185 11.83 8.29 -22.85
N ILE A 186 10.68 8.91 -22.55
CA ILE A 186 9.83 9.55 -23.56
C ILE A 186 10.18 11.04 -23.64
N PRO A 187 10.70 11.53 -24.78
CA PRO A 187 11.02 12.94 -24.92
C PRO A 187 9.75 13.81 -24.89
N ASN A 188 9.85 14.98 -24.27
CA ASN A 188 8.80 16.00 -24.20
C ASN A 188 7.51 15.60 -23.44
N ILE A 189 7.47 14.43 -22.78
CA ILE A 189 6.31 13.99 -21.98
C ILE A 189 6.19 14.79 -20.68
N THR A 190 7.30 15.32 -20.15
CA THR A 190 7.33 16.22 -18.99
C THR A 190 7.70 17.64 -19.42
N VAL A 191 7.28 18.61 -18.62
CA VAL A 191 7.68 20.01 -18.73
C VAL A 191 8.55 20.40 -17.53
N PRO A 192 9.43 21.41 -17.67
CA PRO A 192 10.14 21.99 -16.55
C PRO A 192 9.23 22.50 -15.42
#